data_AF-A0A381A449-F1
#
_entry.id   AF-A0A381A449-F1
#
_cell.length_a   1.000
_cell.length_b   1.000
_cell.length_c   1.000
_cell.angle_alpha   90.00
_cell.angle_beta   90.00
_cell.angle_gamma   90.00
#
_symmetry.space_group_name_H-M   'P 1'
#
loop_
_entity.id
_entity.type
_entity.pdbx_description
1 polymer ?
#
loop_
_entity_poly.entity_id
_entity_poly.type
_entity_poly.pdbx_seq_one_letter_code
_entity_poly.pdbx_strand_id
1 'polypeptide(L)'
;MCKRLADLRIRTDLIGRVSIFGDDAGRLLAGAPAGDGEDVRLRLAAHAVTRQDAMRLTREVTALYCCGPAGGGGVRTTLTPRLDMVSCLLPRDLVRAGFEMVDADV
;
A
#
# COMPACT_ATOMS: atom_id res chain seq x y z
N MET A 1 -2.01 -8.20 -16.59
CA MET A 1 -1.55 -7.70 -15.28
C MET A 1 -2.27 -8.37 -14.11
N CYS A 2 -3.58 -8.16 -13.89
CA CYS A 2 -4.29 -8.68 -12.70
C CYS A 2 -4.18 -10.20 -12.47
N LYS A 3 -4.18 -11.03 -13.52
CA LYS A 3 -4.01 -12.49 -13.37
C LYS A 3 -2.63 -12.91 -12.85
N ARG A 4 -1.58 -12.14 -13.14
CA ARG A 4 -0.19 -12.47 -12.76
C ARG A 4 0.18 -12.02 -11.35
N LEU A 5 -0.68 -11.24 -10.70
CA LEU A 5 -0.50 -10.73 -9.34
C LEU A 5 -1.74 -11.01 -8.47
N ALA A 6 -2.56 -12.00 -8.81
CA ALA A 6 -3.84 -12.26 -8.15
C ALA A 6 -3.68 -12.62 -6.66
N ASP A 7 -2.51 -13.12 -6.29
CA ASP A 7 -2.09 -13.46 -4.93
C ASP A 7 -1.57 -12.27 -4.11
N LEU A 8 -1.35 -11.10 -4.74
CA LEU A 8 -0.90 -9.89 -4.08
C LEU A 8 -2.07 -8.94 -3.83
N ARG A 9 -2.20 -8.47 -2.59
CA ARG A 9 -3.08 -7.34 -2.27
C ARG A 9 -2.44 -6.05 -2.74
N ILE A 10 -3.00 -5.46 -3.79
CA ILE A 10 -2.45 -4.27 -4.45
C ILE A 10 -3.36 -3.08 -4.15
N ARG A 11 -2.79 -2.05 -3.52
CA ARG A 11 -3.38 -0.72 -3.49
C ARG A 11 -3.13 -0.04 -4.83
N THR A 12 -4.19 0.51 -5.40
CA THR A 12 -4.16 1.24 -6.67
C THR A 12 -4.67 2.66 -6.44
N ASP A 13 -3.82 3.65 -6.72
CA ASP A 13 -4.21 5.06 -6.69
C ASP A 13 -4.06 5.67 -8.10
N LEU A 14 -5.05 6.45 -8.52
CA LEU A 14 -4.98 7.30 -9.70
C LEU A 14 -4.83 8.75 -9.22
N ILE A 15 -3.58 9.17 -9.03
CA ILE A 15 -3.26 10.53 -8.58
C ILE A 15 -3.67 11.50 -9.69
N GLY A 16 -4.50 12.48 -9.34
CA GLY A 16 -5.23 13.34 -10.28
C GLY A 16 -6.74 13.03 -10.33
N ARG A 17 -7.19 11.90 -9.78
CA ARG A 17 -8.61 11.51 -9.74
C ARG A 17 -9.05 10.96 -8.36
N VAL A 18 -8.47 9.85 -7.93
CA VAL A 18 -8.71 9.26 -6.59
C VAL A 18 -7.37 8.81 -6.02
N SER A 19 -6.96 9.44 -4.92
CA SER A 19 -5.70 9.13 -4.23
C SER A 19 -5.87 9.22 -2.71
N ILE A 20 -5.91 10.44 -2.16
CA ILE A 20 -5.89 10.66 -0.70
C ILE A 20 -7.09 10.00 0.00
N PHE A 21 -8.27 10.05 -0.59
CA PHE A 21 -9.49 9.46 -0.04
C PHE A 21 -9.71 7.99 -0.44
N GLY A 22 -8.78 7.39 -1.17
CA GLY A 22 -8.85 5.98 -1.57
C GLY A 22 -8.47 5.05 -0.42
N ASP A 23 -9.17 3.92 -0.32
CA ASP A 23 -8.83 2.82 0.57
C ASP A 23 -8.05 1.71 -0.15
N ASP A 24 -7.46 0.79 0.61
CA ASP A 24 -6.69 -0.33 0.04
C ASP A 24 -7.57 -1.34 -0.70
N ALA A 25 -8.90 -1.29 -0.51
CA ALA A 25 -9.87 -2.09 -1.24
C ALA A 25 -10.32 -1.43 -2.56
N GLY A 26 -9.92 -0.19 -2.84
CA GLY A 26 -10.25 0.55 -4.05
C GLY A 26 -11.72 0.91 -4.21
N ARG A 27 -12.52 0.92 -3.13
CA ARG A 27 -13.98 1.10 -3.18
C ARG A 27 -14.38 2.43 -3.80
N LEU A 28 -13.70 3.50 -3.38
CA LEU A 28 -13.97 4.85 -3.90
C LEU A 28 -13.62 4.96 -5.39
N LEU A 29 -12.51 4.36 -5.80
CA LEU A 29 -12.10 4.33 -7.21
C LEU A 29 -13.08 3.51 -8.07
N ALA A 30 -13.56 2.37 -7.56
CA ALA A 30 -14.53 1.52 -8.25
C ALA A 30 -15.90 2.19 -8.42
N GLY A 31 -16.31 3.04 -7.46
CA GLY A 31 -17.53 3.83 -7.53
C GLY A 31 -17.41 5.14 -8.33
N ALA A 32 -16.19 5.55 -8.70
CA ALA A 32 -15.97 6.78 -9.45
C ALA A 32 -16.39 6.60 -10.92
N PRO A 33 -17.21 7.50 -11.49
CA PRO A 33 -17.66 7.40 -12.88
C PRO A 33 -16.46 7.40 -13.82
N ALA A 34 -16.46 6.49 -14.80
CA ALA A 34 -15.43 6.46 -15.83
C ALA A 34 -15.37 7.82 -16.56
N GLY A 35 -14.17 8.32 -16.77
CA GLY A 35 -13.94 9.61 -17.41
C GLY A 35 -12.47 9.76 -17.77
N ASP A 36 -12.22 10.67 -18.70
CA ASP A 36 -10.87 10.98 -19.15
C ASP A 36 -10.18 11.89 -18.13
N GLY A 37 -8.89 11.67 -17.93
CA GLY A 37 -8.04 12.53 -17.12
C GLY A 37 -6.79 12.87 -17.90
N GLU A 38 -6.45 14.16 -17.99
CA GLU A 38 -5.33 14.63 -18.81
C GLU A 38 -3.97 14.37 -18.13
N ASP A 39 -3.86 14.59 -16.82
CA ASP A 39 -2.65 14.33 -16.04
C ASP A 39 -2.96 13.37 -14.89
N VAL A 40 -2.89 12.08 -15.18
CA VAL A 40 -3.13 11.00 -14.22
C VAL A 40 -1.85 10.19 -14.02
N ARG A 41 -1.44 10.06 -12.76
CA ARG A 41 -0.32 9.19 -12.39
C ARG A 41 -0.84 7.96 -11.67
N LEU A 42 -0.53 6.79 -12.22
CA LEU A 42 -0.82 5.52 -11.58
C LEU A 42 0.22 5.24 -10.49
N ARG A 43 -0.24 4.96 -9.27
CA ARG A 43 0.58 4.39 -8.19
C ARG A 43 0.04 3.02 -7.82
N LEU A 44 0.93 2.03 -7.82
CA LEU A 44 0.65 0.68 -7.34
C LEU A 44 1.56 0.39 -6.15
N ALA A 45 0.98 -0.13 -5.07
CA ALA A 45 1.72 -0.54 -3.89
C ALA A 45 1.22 -1.91 -3.40
N ALA A 46 2.13 -2.77 -2.97
CA ALA A 46 1.81 -4.04 -2.32
C ALA A 46 2.88 -4.37 -1.29
N HIS A 47 2.52 -5.22 -0.33
CA HIS A 47 3.46 -5.87 0.57
C HIS A 47 3.48 -7.37 0.26
N ALA A 48 4.63 -8.00 0.47
CA ALA A 48 4.79 -9.44 0.29
C ALA A 48 5.78 -9.98 1.32
N VAL A 49 5.66 -11.27 1.64
CA VAL A 49 6.53 -11.97 2.59
C VAL A 49 7.96 -12.08 2.04
N THR A 50 8.09 -12.32 0.73
CA THR A 50 9.38 -12.47 0.08
C THR A 50 9.72 -11.28 -0.81
N ARG A 51 11.01 -10.97 -0.91
CA ARG A 51 11.54 -9.98 -1.87
C ARG A 51 11.15 -10.34 -3.30
N GLN A 52 11.18 -11.63 -3.65
CA GLN A 52 10.87 -12.11 -5.00
C GLN A 52 9.42 -11.83 -5.37
N ASP A 53 8.49 -12.05 -4.45
CA ASP A 53 7.07 -11.78 -4.70
C ASP A 53 6.80 -10.29 -4.85
N ALA A 54 7.39 -9.45 -3.99
CA ALA A 54 7.28 -8.01 -4.11
C ALA A 54 7.86 -7.47 -5.44
N MET A 55 8.96 -8.07 -5.93
CA MET A 55 9.54 -7.74 -7.24
C MET A 55 8.63 -8.05 -8.43
N ARG A 56 7.63 -8.92 -8.28
CA ARG A 56 6.67 -9.17 -9.38
C ARG A 56 5.87 -7.91 -9.70
N LEU A 57 5.47 -7.14 -8.69
CA LEU A 57 4.74 -5.89 -8.90
C LEU A 57 5.58 -4.88 -9.70
N THR A 58 6.85 -4.69 -9.34
CA THR A 58 7.71 -3.72 -10.03
C THR A 58 7.93 -4.09 -11.50
N ARG A 59 8.09 -5.38 -11.80
CA ARG A 59 8.18 -5.88 -13.19
C ARG A 59 6.90 -5.60 -13.98
N GLU A 60 5.74 -5.81 -13.38
CA GLU A 60 4.45 -5.54 -14.02
C GLU A 60 4.23 -4.04 -14.27
N VAL A 61 4.64 -3.18 -13.34
CA VAL A 61 4.60 -1.71 -13.52
C VAL A 61 5.49 -1.30 -14.70
N THR A 62 6.70 -1.84 -14.80
CA THR A 62 7.58 -1.60 -15.95
C THR A 62 6.99 -2.14 -17.25
N ALA A 63 6.34 -3.31 -17.21
CA ALA A 63 5.64 -3.84 -18.39
C ALA A 63 4.46 -2.94 -18.80
N LEU A 64 3.73 -2.35 -17.86
CA LEU A 64 2.69 -1.38 -18.14
C LEU A 64 3.25 -0.08 -18.76
N TYR A 65 4.46 0.30 -18.37
CA TYR A 65 5.18 1.42 -18.99
C TYR A 65 5.59 1.11 -20.43
N CYS A 66 6.18 -0.06 -20.69
CA CYS A 66 6.69 -0.41 -22.02
C CYS A 66 5.61 -0.89 -22.99
N CYS A 67 4.53 -1.51 -22.49
CA CYS A 67 3.54 -2.23 -23.29
C CYS A 67 2.10 -1.81 -22.98
N GLY A 68 1.91 -0.80 -22.14
CA GLY A 68 0.59 -0.34 -21.69
C GLY A 68 0.33 1.14 -21.99
N PRO A 69 -0.76 1.70 -21.44
CA PRO A 69 -1.28 3.02 -21.80
C PRO A 69 -0.43 4.20 -21.30
N ALA A 70 0.61 3.96 -20.50
CA ALA A 70 1.39 5.02 -19.86
C ALA A 70 2.32 5.80 -20.83
N GLY A 71 2.54 5.28 -22.05
CA GLY A 71 3.02 6.08 -23.19
C GLY A 71 4.24 6.97 -22.94
N GLY A 72 5.31 6.45 -22.33
CA GLY A 72 6.55 7.22 -22.14
C GLY A 72 6.56 8.21 -20.97
N GLY A 73 5.49 8.33 -20.18
CA GLY A 73 5.39 9.23 -19.01
C GLY A 73 6.31 8.92 -17.82
N GLY A 74 7.29 8.04 -18.01
CA GLY A 74 8.23 7.56 -17.01
C GLY A 74 7.70 6.47 -16.09
N VAL A 75 8.62 5.78 -15.43
CA VAL A 75 8.32 4.79 -14.39
C VAL A 75 9.31 4.94 -13.24
N ARG A 76 8.82 4.87 -12.01
CA ARG A 76 9.65 4.81 -10.81
C ARG A 76 9.20 3.65 -9.96
N THR A 77 10.15 2.79 -9.59
CA THR A 77 9.90 1.64 -8.72
C THR A 77 10.83 1.69 -7.53
N THR A 78 10.32 1.36 -6.35
CA THR A 78 11.11 1.22 -5.13
C THR A 78 10.76 -0.09 -4.45
N LEU A 79 11.74 -0.70 -3.79
CA LEU A 79 11.55 -1.91 -2.99
C LEU A 79 12.32 -1.75 -1.69
N THR A 80 11.60 -1.75 -0.59
CA THR A 80 12.15 -1.46 0.73
C THR A 80 11.82 -2.60 1.69
N PRO A 81 12.79 -3.15 2.43
CA PRO A 81 12.50 -4.05 3.54
C PRO A 81 11.63 -3.34 4.59
N ARG A 82 10.62 -4.03 5.11
CA ARG A 82 9.69 -3.45 6.08
C ARG A 82 9.45 -4.44 7.22
N LEU A 83 9.41 -3.93 8.45
CA LEU A 83 8.91 -4.67 9.60
C LEU A 83 7.40 -4.48 9.67
N ASP A 84 6.67 -5.58 9.73
CA ASP A 84 5.24 -5.53 9.95
C ASP A 84 4.93 -5.49 11.44
N MET A 85 3.99 -4.64 11.83
CA MET A 85 3.56 -4.51 13.22
C MET A 85 2.13 -5.04 13.29
N VAL A 86 1.97 -6.17 13.97
CA VAL A 86 0.67 -6.76 14.20
C VAL A 86 0.19 -6.36 15.59
N SER A 87 -1.05 -5.94 15.70
CA SER A 87 -1.70 -5.79 17.01
C SER A 87 -2.02 -7.19 17.55
N CYS A 88 -1.50 -7.51 18.72
CA CYS A 88 -1.85 -8.71 19.46
C CYS A 88 -2.50 -8.35 20.79
N LEU A 89 -3.34 -9.26 21.28
CA LEU A 89 -3.90 -9.17 22.63
C LEU A 89 -3.03 -10.01 23.56
N LEU A 90 -2.69 -9.46 24.72
CA LEU A 90 -2.00 -10.18 25.77
C LEU A 90 -3.02 -10.58 26.86
N PRO A 91 -3.06 -11.86 27.27
CA PRO A 91 -3.88 -12.30 28.40
C PRO A 91 -3.64 -11.44 29.64
N ARG A 92 -4.72 -11.06 30.33
CA ARG A 92 -4.68 -10.09 31.44
C ARG A 92 -3.87 -10.61 32.63
N ASP A 93 -3.88 -11.92 32.86
CA ASP A 93 -3.13 -12.64 33.87
C ASP A 93 -1.61 -12.59 33.66
N LEU A 94 -1.14 -12.31 32.44
CA LEU A 94 0.28 -12.11 32.13
C LEU A 94 0.77 -10.66 32.35
N VAL A 95 -0.14 -9.72 32.66
CA VAL A 95 0.19 -8.29 32.82
C VAL A 95 0.07 -7.87 34.28
N ARG A 96 1.20 -7.57 34.92
CA ARG A 96 1.22 -6.97 36.26
C ARG A 96 1.18 -5.45 36.16
N ALA A 97 -0.02 -4.88 36.21
CA ALA A 97 -0.22 -3.44 36.29
C ALA A 97 0.03 -2.94 37.73
N GLY A 98 0.66 -1.77 37.87
CA GLY A 98 0.90 -1.10 39.14
C GLY A 98 1.15 0.39 38.94
N PHE A 99 0.97 1.18 39.99
CA PHE A 99 1.31 2.59 40.03
C PHE A 99 1.91 2.90 41.40
N GLU A 100 2.76 3.92 41.45
CA GLU A 100 3.31 4.49 42.68
C GLU A 100 3.12 6.00 42.62
N MET A 101 2.77 6.60 43.75
CA MET A 101 2.67 8.04 43.89
C MET A 101 4.04 8.54 44.36
N VAL A 102 4.67 9.39 43.57
CA VAL A 102 5.89 10.11 43.95
C VAL A 102 5.51 11.50 44.43
N ASP A 103 6.02 11.89 45.60
CA ASP A 103 5.86 13.24 46.13
C ASP A 103 6.75 14.21 45.34
N ALA A 104 6.31 15.46 45.21
CA ALA A 104 7.16 16.50 44.65
C ALA A 104 7.98 17.08 45.80
N ASP A 105 9.27 16.72 45.88
CA ASP A 105 10.19 17.32 46.87
C ASP A 105 10.08 18.86 46.81
N VAL A 106 9.64 19.47 47.92
CA VAL A 106 9.63 20.93 48.16
C VAL A 106 10.91 21.32 48.89
#